data_AF-S0L6I5-F1
#
_entry.id   AF-S0L6I5-F1
#
_cell.length_a   1.000
_cell.length_b   1.000
_cell.length_c   1.000
_cell.angle_alpha   90.00
_cell.angle_beta   90.00
_cell.angle_gamma   90.00
#
_symmetry.space_group_name_H-M   'P 1'
#
loop_
_entity.id
_entity.type
_entity.pdbx_description
1 polymer ?
#
loop_
_entity_poly.entity_id
_entity_poly.type
_entity_poly.pdbx_seq_one_letter_code
_entity_poly.pdbx_strand_id
1 'polypeptide(L)' 'MMIGIGDTVACNNIQGEEIKGIIIKFNDRTAIVNCDVYSHLVKLSALEALGYKWEK' A
#
# COMPACT_ATOMS: atom_id res chain seq x y z
N MET A 1 -9.54 -7.65 -2.81
CA MET A 1 -8.64 -8.70 -2.32
C MET A 1 -8.22 -8.35 -0.90
N MET A 2 -8.11 -9.32 0.03
CA MET A 2 -7.62 -9.03 1.39
C MET A 2 -6.10 -8.88 1.39
N ILE A 3 -5.57 -7.84 2.04
CA ILE A 3 -4.14 -7.52 2.12
C ILE A 3 -3.70 -7.36 3.57
N GLY A 4 -2.48 -7.80 3.88
CA GLY A 4 -1.82 -7.69 5.18
C GLY A 4 -0.34 -7.31 5.07
N ILE A 5 0.36 -7.32 6.21
CA ILE A 5 1.82 -7.09 6.23
C ILE A 5 2.50 -8.29 5.55
N GLY A 6 3.40 -8.02 4.61
CA GLY A 6 4.08 -9.01 3.78
C GLY A 6 3.44 -9.20 2.41
N ASP A 7 2.22 -8.69 2.18
CA ASP A 7 1.57 -8.79 0.88
C ASP A 7 2.07 -7.73 -0.09
N THR A 8 2.17 -8.13 -1.36
CA THR A 8 2.47 -7.23 -2.47
C THR A 8 1.22 -6.51 -2.94
N VAL A 9 1.27 -5.18 -2.98
CA VAL A 9 0.19 -4.33 -3.49
C VAL A 9 0.68 -3.42 -4.60
N ALA A 10 -0.22 -3.06 -5.51
CA ALA A 10 -0.02 -1.96 -6.43
C ALA A 10 -0.57 -0.68 -5.79
N CYS A 11 0.18 0.41 -5.86
CA CYS A 11 -0.24 1.73 -5.40
C CYS A 11 0.35 2.82 -6.29
N ASN A 12 -0.23 4.01 -6.26
CA ASN A 12 0.31 5.15 -7.01
C ASN A 12 1.32 5.92 -6.15
N ASN A 13 2.49 6.21 -6.71
CA ASN A 13 3.49 7.07 -6.09
C ASN A 13 3.03 8.55 -6.10
N ILE A 14 3.83 9.46 -5.52
CA ILE A 14 3.50 10.90 -5.50
C ILE A 14 3.40 11.55 -6.89
N GLN A 15 3.97 10.90 -7.92
CA GLN A 15 3.93 11.34 -9.32
C GLN A 15 2.74 10.74 -10.07
N GLY A 16 1.94 9.88 -9.42
CA GLY A 16 0.79 9.19 -10.02
C GLY A 16 1.15 7.93 -10.79
N GLU A 17 2.41 7.48 -10.75
CA GLU A 17 2.83 6.24 -11.40
C GLU A 17 2.47 5.03 -10.53
N GLU A 18 1.94 3.98 -11.17
CA GLU A 18 1.69 2.71 -10.49
C GLU A 18 3.03 2.04 -10.14
N ILE A 19 3.23 1.82 -8.86
CA ILE A 19 4.35 1.07 -8.31
C ILE A 19 3.83 -0.17 -7.59
N LYS A 20 4.63 -1.23 -7.58
CA LYS A 20 4.37 -2.43 -6.78
C LYS A 20 5.32 -2.44 -5.61
N GLY A 21 4.83 -2.85 -4.44
CA GLY A 21 5.66 -2.99 -3.27
C GLY A 21 4.99 -3.83 -2.20
N ILE A 22 5.77 -4.17 -1.18
CA ILE A 22 5.36 -5.02 -0.08
C ILE A 22 4.91 -4.15 1.08
N ILE A 23 3.76 -4.44 1.66
CA ILE A 23 3.31 -3.75 2.87
C ILE A 23 4.19 -4.20 4.03
N ILE A 24 4.94 -3.29 4.63
CA ILE A 24 5.78 -3.61 5.80
C ILE A 24 5.17 -3.13 7.12
N LYS A 25 4.20 -2.24 7.06
CA LYS A 25 3.46 -1.72 8.20
C LYS A 25 2.17 -1.06 7.73
N PHE A 26 1.12 -1.07 8.53
CA PHE A 26 0.01 -0.14 8.36
C PHE A 26 -0.59 0.22 9.72
N ASN A 27 -1.38 1.28 9.75
CA ASN A 27 -2.18 1.73 10.88
C ASN A 27 -3.59 2.07 10.38
N ASP A 28 -4.46 2.65 11.21
CA ASP A 28 -5.85 2.96 10.83
C ASP A 28 -6.03 3.89 9.61
N ARG A 29 -4.97 4.55 9.11
CA ARG A 29 -5.07 5.56 8.03
C ARG A 29 -4.10 5.36 6.89
N THR A 30 -2.97 4.71 7.13
CA THR A 30 -1.82 4.67 6.22
C THR A 30 -1.13 3.34 6.25
N ALA A 31 -0.64 2.89 5.10
CA ALA A 31 0.29 1.77 4.95
C ALA A 31 1.68 2.28 4.54
N ILE A 32 2.72 1.65 5.05
CA ILE A 32 4.09 1.80 4.55
C ILE A 32 4.33 0.63 3.60
N VAL A 33 4.54 0.98 2.34
CA VAL A 33 4.81 0.04 1.26
C VAL A 33 6.29 0.18 0.90
N ASN A 34 7.04 -0.90 1.04
CA ASN A 34 8.44 -0.95 0.64
C ASN A 34 8.55 -1.41 -0.82
N CYS A 35 9.15 -0.58 -1.64
CA CYS A 35 9.50 -0.86 -3.03
C CYS A 35 11.02 -1.12 -3.12
N ASP A 36 11.50 -1.66 -4.24
CA ASP A 36 12.90 -2.12 -4.39
C ASP A 36 13.97 -1.09 -3.99
N VAL A 37 13.66 0.20 -4.09
CA VAL A 37 14.63 1.29 -3.87
C VAL A 37 14.30 2.16 -2.64
N TYR A 38 13.05 2.19 -2.19
CA TYR A 38 12.57 3.10 -1.14
C TYR A 38 11.25 2.63 -0.51
N SER A 39 10.90 3.17 0.66
CA SER A 39 9.59 2.98 1.27
C SER A 39 8.70 4.20 1.11
N HIS A 40 7.43 3.98 0.76
CA HIS A 40 6.40 5.01 0.61
C HIS A 40 5.31 4.89 1.66
N LEU A 41 4.82 6.04 2.12
CA LEU A 41 3.64 6.11 2.95
C LEU A 41 2.41 6.34 2.08
N VAL A 42 1.56 5.34 2.01
CA VAL A 42 0.35 5.28 1.17
C VAL A 42 -0.88 5.42 2.05
N LYS A 43 -1.84 6.27 1.65
CA LYS A 43 -3.12 6.36 2.37
C LYS A 43 -3.94 5.10 2.12
N LEU A 44 -4.54 4.54 3.16
CA LEU A 44 -5.41 3.38 3.05
C LEU A 44 -6.61 3.63 2.12
N SER A 45 -7.15 4.86 2.12
CA SER A 45 -8.22 5.26 1.20
C SER A 45 -7.84 5.12 -0.28
N ALA A 46 -6.55 5.22 -0.62
CA ALA A 46 -6.07 5.01 -1.98
C ALA A 46 -6.06 3.50 -2.35
N LEU A 47 -5.70 2.64 -1.40
CA LEU A 47 -5.74 1.18 -1.58
C LEU A 47 -7.19 0.67 -1.66
N GLU A 48 -8.09 1.23 -0.87
CA GLU A 48 -9.54 0.99 -0.94
C GLU A 48 -10.11 1.32 -2.32
N ALA A 49 -9.72 2.46 -2.91
CA ALA A 49 -10.14 2.85 -4.26
C ALA A 49 -9.65 1.88 -5.35
N LEU A 50 -8.54 1.17 -5.10
CA LEU A 50 -8.01 0.11 -5.95
C LEU A 50 -8.66 -1.27 -5.69
N GLY A 51 -9.62 -1.36 -4.76
CA GLY A 51 -10.35 -2.60 -4.43
C GLY A 51 -9.65 -3.51 -3.42
N TYR A 52 -8.62 -3.01 -2.75
CA TYR A 52 -8.02 -3.71 -1.62
C TYR A 52 -8.90 -3.56 -0.37
N LYS A 53 -8.89 -4.61 0.45
CA LYS A 53 -9.55 -4.66 1.75
C LYS A 53 -8.56 -5.24 2.75
N TRP A 54 -8.71 -4.95 4.03
CA TRP A 54 -7.85 -5.49 5.07
C TRP A 54 -8.68 -5.76 6.33
N GLU A 55 -8.20 -6.68 7.16
CA GLU A 55 -8.74 -6.92 8.49
C GLU A 55 -7.97 -6.01 9.47
N LYS A 56 -8.66 -5.44 10.47
CA LYS A 56 -8.04 -4.54 11.45
C LYS A 56 -7.23 -5.31 12.48
#